data_AF-A0A0B1P4Y3-F1
#
_entry.id   AF-A0A0B1P4Y3-F1
#
_cell.length_a   1.000
_cell.length_b   1.000
_cell.length_c   1.000
_cell.angle_alpha   90.00
_cell.angle_beta   90.00
_cell.angle_gamma   90.00
#
_symmetry.space_group_name_H-M   'P 1'
#
loop_
_entity.id
_entity.type
_entity.pdbx_description
1 polymer ?
#
loop_
_entity_poly.entity_id
_entity_poly.type
_entity_poly.pdbx_seq_one_letter_code
_entity_poly.pdbx_strand_id
1 'polypeptide(L)'
;MVATIETSIKWCEDSTRKYEDSCLQDEELWEIAFDDLSEAIAMGVVDLETLKPTSNYKSALMNLRGVLRRKGVYICRKAGKKITDCFSEFLQTSTNGTVPVWPLESLKSLINSEVTSIKDISLGLQYLYQKNDVTKDENNKYIAATKMEYKNTGKSRDFISSASPTTMNEPKTPFSMDDLPRILGNISKMYQTEDKKYNGWNDSLDYKMEMYKDICDINQCPLDRRMDGLILALKEPALGEFRAHRHDVGMTFEGMINHFRGCYEGIDFKRSELQAWHTISYKLIKEQNQNKPPSECVVILVDALNAKRRSLDPSQRTDDAMHTRLTNACWKIPEFQSALSAPSC
;
A
#
# COMPACT_ATOMS: atom_id res chain seq x y z
N MET A 1 -6.42 -36.68 -19.20
CA MET A 1 -6.98 -37.55 -18.15
C MET A 1 -8.37 -37.02 -17.81
N VAL A 2 -9.35 -37.89 -17.53
CA VAL A 2 -10.66 -37.43 -17.05
C VAL A 2 -10.51 -37.11 -15.57
N ALA A 3 -10.86 -35.89 -15.16
CA ALA A 3 -10.85 -35.49 -13.75
C ALA A 3 -11.74 -36.44 -12.94
N THR A 4 -11.22 -37.01 -11.86
CA THR A 4 -12.09 -37.69 -10.90
C THR A 4 -12.54 -36.69 -9.84
N ILE A 5 -13.79 -36.83 -9.36
CA ILE A 5 -14.33 -35.96 -8.31
C ILE A 5 -13.42 -35.96 -7.07
N GLU A 6 -12.77 -37.08 -6.77
CA GLU A 6 -11.80 -37.20 -5.68
C GLU A 6 -10.54 -36.35 -5.90
N THR A 7 -10.00 -36.33 -7.12
CA THR A 7 -8.86 -35.45 -7.45
C THR A 7 -9.21 -33.98 -7.34
N SER A 8 -10.43 -33.58 -7.74
CA SER A 8 -10.88 -32.19 -7.62
C SER A 8 -11.11 -31.78 -6.16
N ILE A 9 -11.67 -32.67 -5.33
CA ILE A 9 -11.79 -32.45 -3.88
C ILE A 9 -10.43 -32.23 -3.25
N LYS A 10 -9.48 -33.14 -3.51
CA LYS A 10 -8.14 -33.07 -2.94
C LYS A 10 -7.43 -31.77 -3.35
N TRP A 11 -7.53 -31.39 -4.62
CA TRP A 11 -6.98 -30.12 -5.10
C TRP A 11 -7.58 -28.92 -4.39
N CYS A 12 -8.90 -28.91 -4.17
CA CYS A 12 -9.56 -27.82 -3.43
C CYS A 12 -9.05 -27.73 -1.98
N GLU A 13 -8.87 -28.87 -1.31
CA GLU A 13 -8.38 -28.94 0.07
C GLU A 13 -6.90 -28.54 0.19
N ASP A 14 -6.06 -29.00 -0.74
CA ASP A 14 -4.65 -28.62 -0.83
C ASP A 14 -4.51 -27.12 -1.11
N SER A 15 -5.29 -26.57 -2.05
CA SER A 15 -5.32 -25.15 -2.37
C SER A 15 -5.84 -24.30 -1.21
N THR A 16 -6.86 -24.79 -0.49
CA THR A 16 -7.39 -24.14 0.71
C THR A 16 -6.28 -23.98 1.75
N ARG A 17 -5.55 -25.06 2.06
CA ARG A 17 -4.41 -25.02 2.99
C ARG A 17 -3.29 -24.09 2.49
N LYS A 18 -2.92 -24.22 1.21
CA LYS A 18 -1.92 -23.36 0.56
C LYS A 18 -2.27 -21.88 0.76
N TYR A 19 -3.49 -21.49 0.46
CA TYR A 19 -3.90 -20.09 0.56
C TYR A 19 -4.06 -19.61 2.01
N GLU A 20 -4.58 -20.44 2.91
CA GLU A 20 -4.73 -20.11 4.33
C GLU A 20 -3.36 -19.84 4.96
N ASP A 21 -2.36 -20.68 4.71
CA ASP A 21 -1.01 -20.57 5.28
C ASP A 21 -0.13 -19.52 4.57
N SER A 22 -0.51 -19.09 3.35
CA SER A 22 0.24 -18.08 2.60
C SER A 22 0.01 -16.66 3.11
N CYS A 23 0.97 -15.76 2.87
CA CYS A 23 0.79 -14.32 3.11
C CYS A 23 0.04 -13.60 1.98
N LEU A 24 -0.32 -14.29 0.89
CA LEU A 24 -0.96 -13.75 -0.30
C LEU A 24 -2.35 -13.20 0.04
N GLN A 25 -2.67 -11.98 -0.43
CA GLN A 25 -3.97 -11.34 -0.25
C GLN A 25 -4.38 -10.52 -1.48
N ASP A 26 -5.65 -10.15 -1.53
CA ASP A 26 -6.26 -9.21 -2.47
C ASP A 26 -5.96 -9.55 -3.95
N GLU A 27 -5.36 -8.63 -4.69
CA GLU A 27 -5.03 -8.78 -6.12
C GLU A 27 -4.01 -9.89 -6.37
N GLU A 28 -3.00 -10.04 -5.50
CA GLU A 28 -1.97 -11.07 -5.66
C GLU A 28 -2.57 -12.48 -5.52
N LEU A 29 -3.40 -12.69 -4.49
CA LEU A 29 -4.10 -13.95 -4.33
C LEU A 29 -5.13 -14.16 -5.44
N TRP A 30 -5.71 -13.10 -5.98
CA TRP A 30 -6.66 -13.19 -7.10
C TRP A 30 -5.98 -13.71 -8.37
N GLU A 31 -4.81 -13.19 -8.73
CA GLU A 31 -4.03 -13.63 -9.89
C GLU A 31 -3.59 -15.09 -9.73
N ILE A 32 -2.99 -15.42 -8.58
CA ILE A 32 -2.50 -16.78 -8.30
C ILE A 32 -3.66 -17.77 -8.26
N ALA A 33 -4.77 -17.43 -7.61
CA ALA A 33 -5.94 -18.31 -7.57
C ALA A 33 -6.59 -18.49 -8.95
N PHE A 34 -6.51 -17.49 -9.81
CA PHE A 34 -6.95 -17.58 -11.21
C PHE A 34 -6.04 -18.52 -12.01
N ASP A 35 -4.73 -18.34 -11.92
CA ASP A 35 -3.75 -19.16 -12.64
C ASP A 35 -3.78 -20.61 -12.17
N ASP A 36 -3.72 -20.85 -10.85
CA ASP A 36 -3.75 -22.19 -10.26
C ASP A 36 -5.04 -22.95 -10.67
N LEU A 37 -6.20 -22.27 -10.63
CA LEU A 37 -7.47 -22.89 -11.01
C LEU A 37 -7.56 -23.13 -12.53
N SER A 38 -7.08 -22.20 -13.34
CA SER A 38 -7.05 -22.34 -14.80
C SER A 38 -6.14 -23.48 -15.24
N GLU A 39 -4.95 -23.60 -14.63
CA GLU A 39 -4.02 -24.71 -14.85
C GLU A 39 -4.65 -26.03 -14.42
N ALA A 40 -5.27 -26.08 -13.23
CA ALA A 40 -5.91 -27.30 -12.74
C ALA A 40 -7.05 -27.78 -13.64
N ILE A 41 -7.81 -26.86 -14.24
CA ILE A 41 -8.85 -27.18 -15.24
C ILE A 41 -8.21 -27.67 -16.53
N ALA A 42 -7.18 -26.97 -17.05
CA ALA A 42 -6.49 -27.34 -18.27
C ALA A 42 -5.83 -28.73 -18.18
N MET A 43 -5.29 -29.08 -17.01
CA MET A 43 -4.73 -30.40 -16.71
C MET A 43 -5.79 -31.48 -16.48
N GLY A 44 -7.07 -31.12 -16.38
CA GLY A 44 -8.17 -32.02 -16.05
C GLY A 44 -8.09 -32.56 -14.62
N VAL A 45 -7.58 -31.76 -13.68
CA VAL A 45 -7.58 -32.05 -12.24
C VAL A 45 -8.88 -31.54 -11.59
N VAL A 46 -9.37 -30.40 -12.04
CA VAL A 46 -10.62 -29.78 -11.60
C VAL A 46 -11.64 -29.78 -12.73
N ASP A 47 -12.84 -30.26 -12.44
CA ASP A 47 -14.00 -30.17 -13.33
C ASP A 47 -15.10 -29.31 -12.69
N LEU A 48 -15.34 -28.12 -13.23
CA LEU A 48 -16.42 -27.24 -12.81
C LEU A 48 -17.75 -27.54 -13.55
N GLU A 49 -17.71 -28.32 -14.62
CA GLU A 49 -18.87 -28.67 -15.45
C GLU A 49 -19.55 -29.98 -15.01
N THR A 50 -19.07 -30.61 -13.93
CA THR A 50 -19.62 -31.87 -13.43
C THR A 50 -21.14 -31.76 -13.21
N LEU A 51 -21.91 -32.54 -13.96
CA LEU A 51 -23.39 -32.50 -13.95
C LEU A 51 -24.02 -32.81 -12.57
N LYS A 52 -23.33 -33.61 -11.74
CA LYS A 52 -23.77 -33.99 -10.38
C LYS A 52 -22.62 -33.90 -9.36
N PRO A 53 -22.29 -32.70 -8.86
CA PRO A 53 -21.25 -32.54 -7.85
C PRO A 53 -21.72 -33.16 -6.52
N THR A 54 -20.85 -33.96 -5.90
CA THR A 54 -21.10 -34.59 -4.59
C THR A 54 -21.19 -33.53 -3.48
N SER A 55 -21.76 -33.88 -2.32
CA SER A 55 -21.78 -32.99 -1.14
C SER A 55 -20.37 -32.57 -0.71
N ASN A 56 -19.42 -33.51 -0.75
CA ASN A 56 -18.04 -33.28 -0.32
C ASN A 56 -17.34 -32.32 -1.27
N TYR A 57 -17.53 -32.45 -2.59
CA TYR A 57 -16.98 -31.52 -3.55
C TYR A 57 -17.54 -30.11 -3.40
N LYS A 58 -18.85 -29.99 -3.17
CA LYS A 58 -19.47 -28.69 -2.87
C LYS A 58 -18.88 -28.07 -1.60
N SER A 59 -18.67 -28.88 -0.55
CA SER A 59 -18.08 -28.43 0.71
C SER A 59 -16.64 -27.93 0.52
N ALA A 60 -15.82 -28.68 -0.22
CA ALA A 60 -14.44 -28.30 -0.52
C ALA A 60 -14.35 -26.97 -1.29
N LEU A 61 -15.19 -26.79 -2.33
CA LEU A 61 -15.29 -25.52 -3.05
C LEU A 61 -15.80 -24.36 -2.18
N MET A 62 -16.74 -24.62 -1.27
CA MET A 62 -17.24 -23.61 -0.34
C MET A 62 -16.17 -23.17 0.65
N ASN A 63 -15.37 -24.10 1.16
CA ASN A 63 -14.23 -23.81 2.04
C ASN A 63 -13.20 -22.97 1.29
N LEU A 64 -12.78 -23.41 0.10
CA LEU A 64 -11.86 -22.68 -0.76
C LEU A 64 -12.35 -21.26 -1.03
N ARG A 65 -13.62 -21.10 -1.41
CA ARG A 65 -14.25 -19.79 -1.59
C ARG A 65 -14.16 -18.93 -0.32
N GLY A 66 -14.41 -19.52 0.85
CA GLY A 66 -14.34 -18.81 2.13
C GLY A 66 -12.95 -18.23 2.39
N VAL A 67 -11.90 -19.03 2.20
CA VAL A 67 -10.50 -18.58 2.35
C VAL A 67 -10.19 -17.45 1.37
N LEU A 68 -10.48 -17.66 0.09
CA LEU A 68 -10.24 -16.69 -0.97
C LEU A 68 -10.93 -15.35 -0.65
N ARG A 69 -12.19 -15.39 -0.21
CA ARG A 69 -12.95 -14.19 0.15
C ARG A 69 -12.41 -13.46 1.37
N ARG A 70 -12.07 -14.19 2.44
CA ARG A 70 -11.43 -13.58 3.62
C ARG A 70 -10.13 -12.90 3.21
N LYS A 71 -9.38 -13.51 2.30
CA LYS A 71 -8.13 -12.95 1.79
C LYS A 71 -8.30 -12.00 0.62
N GLY A 72 -9.47 -11.44 0.35
CA GLY A 72 -9.63 -10.33 -0.59
C GLY A 72 -10.05 -10.69 -2.02
N VAL A 73 -10.20 -11.98 -2.34
CA VAL A 73 -10.62 -12.43 -3.67
C VAL A 73 -12.14 -12.45 -3.78
N TYR A 74 -12.68 -11.63 -4.68
CA TYR A 74 -14.13 -11.55 -4.86
C TYR A 74 -14.69 -12.75 -5.65
N ILE A 75 -15.39 -13.64 -4.94
CA ILE A 75 -16.21 -14.70 -5.55
C ILE A 75 -17.67 -14.51 -5.16
N CYS A 76 -18.48 -14.05 -6.12
CA CYS A 76 -19.90 -13.77 -5.93
C CYS A 76 -20.69 -15.05 -5.67
N ARG A 77 -21.66 -15.02 -4.75
CA ARG A 77 -22.65 -16.09 -4.58
C ARG A 77 -24.05 -15.50 -4.65
N LYS A 78 -24.75 -15.76 -5.75
CA LYS A 78 -26.15 -15.36 -5.94
C LYS A 78 -27.07 -16.49 -5.44
N ALA A 79 -28.21 -16.12 -4.87
CA ALA A 79 -29.21 -17.10 -4.42
C ALA A 79 -29.61 -18.02 -5.58
N GLY A 80 -29.64 -19.34 -5.34
CA GLY A 80 -29.99 -20.34 -6.35
C GLY A 80 -28.88 -20.73 -7.34
N LYS A 81 -27.72 -20.07 -7.35
CA LYS A 81 -26.57 -20.49 -8.17
C LYS A 81 -25.77 -21.61 -7.50
N LYS A 82 -25.22 -22.52 -8.30
CA LYS A 82 -24.30 -23.56 -7.80
C LYS A 82 -22.94 -22.92 -7.48
N ILE A 83 -22.19 -23.51 -6.55
CA ILE A 83 -20.85 -23.03 -6.20
C ILE A 83 -19.88 -23.13 -7.39
N THR A 84 -20.04 -24.15 -8.24
CA THR A 84 -19.29 -24.30 -9.50
C THR A 84 -19.51 -23.10 -10.42
N ASP A 85 -20.76 -22.65 -10.59
CA ASP A 85 -21.09 -21.47 -11.41
C ASP A 85 -20.42 -20.20 -10.88
N CYS A 86 -20.21 -20.11 -9.56
CA CYS A 86 -19.54 -18.96 -8.93
C CYS A 86 -18.05 -18.91 -9.30
N PHE A 87 -17.38 -20.07 -9.36
CA PHE A 87 -15.99 -20.18 -9.81
C PHE A 87 -15.86 -19.99 -11.33
N SER A 88 -16.84 -20.46 -12.11
CA SER A 88 -16.89 -20.15 -13.55
C SER A 88 -17.05 -18.65 -13.83
N GLU A 89 -17.92 -17.96 -13.08
CA GLU A 89 -18.10 -16.49 -13.17
C GLU A 89 -16.81 -15.75 -12.75
N PHE A 90 -16.11 -16.25 -11.74
CA PHE A 90 -14.78 -15.77 -11.34
C PHE A 90 -13.78 -15.88 -12.51
N LEU A 91 -13.58 -17.07 -13.09
CA LEU A 91 -12.66 -17.28 -14.22
C LEU A 91 -13.00 -16.39 -15.42
N GLN A 92 -14.29 -16.29 -15.76
CA GLN A 92 -14.74 -15.44 -16.86
C GLN A 92 -14.43 -13.96 -16.62
N THR A 93 -14.63 -13.48 -15.40
CA THR A 93 -14.34 -12.08 -15.05
C THR A 93 -12.84 -11.82 -15.04
N SER A 94 -12.05 -12.78 -14.56
CA SER A 94 -10.59 -12.69 -14.46
C SER A 94 -9.85 -12.77 -15.78
N THR A 95 -10.45 -13.39 -16.80
CA THR A 95 -9.89 -13.43 -18.16
C THR A 95 -9.69 -12.03 -18.76
N ASN A 96 -10.45 -11.03 -18.29
CA ASN A 96 -10.30 -9.64 -18.72
C ASN A 96 -9.16 -8.89 -18.01
N GLY A 97 -8.40 -9.54 -17.12
CA GLY A 97 -7.25 -8.97 -16.43
C GLY A 97 -7.59 -7.84 -15.45
N THR A 98 -8.87 -7.67 -15.10
CA THR A 98 -9.32 -6.62 -14.18
C THR A 98 -9.84 -7.24 -12.89
N VAL A 99 -9.21 -6.91 -11.77
CA VAL A 99 -9.66 -7.35 -10.44
C VAL A 99 -11.04 -6.77 -10.14
N PRO A 100 -12.05 -7.60 -9.82
CA PRO A 100 -13.39 -7.11 -9.52
C PRO A 100 -13.40 -6.25 -8.25
N VAL A 101 -13.99 -5.06 -8.34
CA VAL A 101 -14.25 -4.23 -7.17
C VAL A 101 -15.30 -4.90 -6.29
N TRP A 102 -15.04 -4.98 -4.98
CA TRP A 102 -15.96 -5.57 -4.01
C TRP A 102 -17.24 -4.72 -3.85
N PRO A 103 -18.43 -5.27 -4.14
CA PRO A 103 -19.67 -4.58 -3.84
C PRO A 103 -19.85 -4.42 -2.33
N LEU A 104 -20.27 -3.23 -1.88
CA LEU A 104 -20.42 -2.92 -0.46
C LEU A 104 -21.33 -3.93 0.29
N GLU A 105 -22.42 -4.37 -0.34
CA GLU A 105 -23.33 -5.37 0.24
C GLU A 105 -22.67 -6.75 0.38
N SER A 106 -21.78 -7.11 -0.54
CA SER A 106 -21.01 -8.36 -0.44
C SER A 106 -19.94 -8.30 0.66
N LEU A 107 -19.35 -7.12 0.89
CA LEU A 107 -18.40 -6.88 1.97
C LEU A 107 -19.09 -6.90 3.35
N LYS A 108 -20.24 -6.24 3.48
CA LYS A 108 -21.07 -6.33 4.71
C LYS A 108 -21.51 -7.76 4.99
N SER A 109 -21.91 -8.50 3.96
CA SER A 109 -22.28 -9.92 4.12
C SER A 109 -21.11 -10.76 4.61
N LEU A 110 -19.90 -10.56 4.07
CA LEU A 110 -18.68 -11.25 4.53
C LEU A 110 -18.48 -11.01 6.04
N ILE A 111 -18.49 -9.74 6.45
CA ILE A 111 -18.25 -9.33 7.85
C ILE A 111 -19.31 -9.86 8.80
N ASN A 112 -20.58 -9.82 8.40
CA ASN A 112 -21.70 -10.19 9.28
C ASN A 112 -21.94 -11.70 9.38
N SER A 113 -21.44 -12.51 8.45
CA SER A 113 -21.84 -13.92 8.34
C SER A 113 -20.73 -14.93 8.07
N GLU A 114 -19.58 -14.50 7.55
CA GLU A 114 -18.48 -15.39 7.15
C GLU A 114 -17.22 -15.22 8.03
N VAL A 115 -17.14 -14.19 8.89
CA VAL A 115 -16.01 -13.95 9.82
C VAL A 115 -16.46 -13.53 11.22
N THR A 116 -15.57 -13.69 12.21
CA THR A 116 -15.82 -13.31 13.61
C THR A 116 -15.37 -11.90 13.95
N SER A 117 -14.35 -11.40 13.25
CA SER A 117 -13.75 -10.10 13.44
C SER A 117 -13.37 -9.51 12.09
N ILE A 118 -13.42 -8.18 11.98
CA ILE A 118 -12.88 -7.47 10.82
C ILE A 118 -11.37 -7.69 10.64
N LYS A 119 -10.66 -8.11 11.70
CA LYS A 119 -9.24 -8.46 11.60
C LYS A 119 -9.01 -9.79 10.88
N ASP A 120 -10.05 -10.58 10.65
CA ASP A 120 -9.98 -11.90 10.01
C ASP A 120 -10.07 -11.83 8.48
N ILE A 121 -10.20 -10.62 7.90
CA ILE A 121 -10.23 -10.38 6.46
C ILE A 121 -9.00 -9.59 6.01
N SER A 122 -8.71 -9.58 4.70
CA SER A 122 -7.56 -8.90 4.12
C SER A 122 -7.56 -7.41 4.42
N LEU A 123 -6.36 -6.84 4.49
CA LEU A 123 -6.17 -5.42 4.82
C LEU A 123 -6.88 -4.52 3.79
N GLY A 124 -6.89 -4.90 2.51
CA GLY A 124 -7.65 -4.20 1.47
C GLY A 124 -9.14 -4.12 1.77
N LEU A 125 -9.75 -5.21 2.25
CA LEU A 125 -11.16 -5.22 2.62
C LEU A 125 -11.45 -4.45 3.92
N GLN A 126 -10.53 -4.48 4.89
CA GLN A 126 -10.65 -3.67 6.11
C GLN A 126 -10.69 -2.17 5.75
N TYR A 127 -9.79 -1.72 4.86
CA TYR A 127 -9.77 -0.35 4.37
C TYR A 127 -11.06 0.02 3.63
N LEU A 128 -11.51 -0.84 2.71
CA LEU A 128 -12.75 -0.61 1.96
C LEU A 128 -13.96 -0.48 2.91
N TYR A 129 -14.03 -1.29 3.96
CA TYR A 129 -15.10 -1.20 4.94
C TYR A 129 -15.05 0.12 5.72
N GLN A 130 -13.88 0.48 6.27
CA GLN A 130 -13.70 1.70 7.05
C GLN A 130 -13.98 2.95 6.23
N LYS A 131 -13.49 3.02 4.99
CA LYS A 131 -13.75 4.15 4.09
C LYS A 131 -15.25 4.38 3.88
N ASN A 132 -16.03 3.31 3.73
CA ASN A 132 -17.48 3.39 3.55
C ASN A 132 -18.24 3.77 4.83
N ASP A 133 -17.73 3.41 6.01
CA ASP A 133 -18.31 3.81 7.29
C ASP A 133 -18.03 5.29 7.60
N VAL A 134 -16.80 5.78 7.33
CA VAL A 134 -16.43 7.20 7.49
C VAL A 134 -17.29 8.10 6.60
N THR A 135 -17.56 7.70 5.36
CA THR A 135 -18.44 8.48 4.46
C THR A 135 -19.90 8.54 4.92
N LYS A 136 -20.38 7.57 5.72
CA LYS A 136 -21.71 7.65 6.33
C LYS A 136 -21.74 8.63 7.49
N ASP A 137 -20.69 8.65 8.32
CA ASP A 137 -20.57 9.57 9.43
C ASP A 137 -20.37 11.01 8.97
N GLU A 138 -19.61 11.26 7.90
CA GLU A 138 -19.48 12.60 7.31
C GLU A 138 -20.81 13.10 6.72
N ASN A 139 -21.59 12.24 6.03
CA ASN A 139 -22.93 12.61 5.56
C ASN A 139 -23.90 12.89 6.71
N ASN A 140 -23.81 12.14 7.82
CA ASN A 140 -24.61 12.39 9.02
C ASN A 140 -24.18 13.69 9.73
N LYS A 141 -22.89 14.01 9.73
CA LYS A 141 -22.34 15.27 10.27
C LYS A 141 -22.78 16.48 9.45
N TYR A 142 -22.81 16.35 8.12
CA TYR A 142 -23.33 17.40 7.24
C TYR A 142 -24.84 17.64 7.48
N ILE A 143 -25.65 16.60 7.66
CA ILE A 143 -27.09 16.76 7.99
C ILE A 143 -27.30 17.39 9.38
N ALA A 144 -26.40 17.14 10.34
CA ALA A 144 -26.44 17.75 11.66
C ALA A 144 -25.99 19.23 11.65
N ALA A 145 -24.97 19.58 10.85
CA ALA A 145 -24.47 20.95 10.71
C ALA A 145 -25.49 21.89 10.05
N THR A 146 -26.27 21.42 9.07
CA THR A 146 -27.32 22.22 8.42
C THR A 146 -28.52 22.52 9.34
N LYS A 147 -28.59 21.93 10.54
CA LYS A 147 -29.64 22.23 11.55
C LYS A 147 -29.21 23.22 12.63
N MET A 148 -27.95 23.69 12.65
CA MET A 148 -27.41 24.51 13.75
C MET A 148 -26.91 25.91 13.35
N GLU A 149 -27.31 26.46 12.20
CA GLU A 149 -27.04 27.87 11.88
C GLU A 149 -28.33 28.70 11.85
N TYR A 150 -28.81 29.08 13.05
CA TYR A 150 -29.52 30.35 13.28
C TYR A 150 -29.43 30.70 14.77
N LYS A 151 -28.40 31.48 15.13
CA LYS A 151 -28.43 32.64 16.07
C LYS A 151 -27.01 33.03 16.52
N ASN A 152 -26.55 34.18 15.97
CA ASN A 152 -25.99 35.37 16.66
C ASN A 152 -25.66 35.23 18.16
N THR A 153 -24.62 35.86 18.75
CA THR A 153 -23.81 37.06 18.40
C THR A 153 -22.70 37.24 19.45
N GLY A 154 -21.51 37.68 19.00
CA GLY A 154 -20.71 38.78 19.57
C GLY A 154 -20.09 38.68 20.98
N LYS A 155 -18.76 38.83 21.07
CA LYS A 155 -18.07 40.02 21.64
C LYS A 155 -16.55 39.89 21.61
N SER A 156 -15.92 41.07 21.46
CA SER A 156 -14.49 41.40 21.34
C SER A 156 -13.73 41.41 22.69
N ARG A 157 -12.41 41.12 22.67
CA ARG A 157 -11.29 42.01 23.12
C ARG A 157 -9.93 41.28 23.25
N ASP A 158 -8.96 41.73 22.43
CA ASP A 158 -7.66 42.33 22.73
C ASP A 158 -6.55 41.73 23.65
N PHE A 159 -5.31 41.80 23.10
CA PHE A 159 -3.97 42.07 23.70
C PHE A 159 -3.32 40.97 24.61
N ILE A 160 -2.00 40.64 24.66
CA ILE A 160 -0.70 41.27 24.33
C ILE A 160 0.38 40.17 24.13
N SER A 161 1.43 40.52 23.36
CA SER A 161 2.70 39.81 23.14
C SER A 161 3.66 39.83 24.34
N SER A 162 4.54 38.83 24.49
CA SER A 162 5.87 39.07 25.10
C SER A 162 6.95 38.16 24.54
N ALA A 163 8.05 38.78 24.14
CA ALA A 163 9.27 38.19 23.60
C ALA A 163 10.31 37.97 24.71
N SER A 164 11.32 37.13 24.45
CA SER A 164 12.64 37.21 25.10
C SER A 164 13.74 36.52 24.26
N PRO A 165 15.02 36.88 24.47
CA PRO A 165 16.03 36.98 23.40
C PRO A 165 17.14 35.91 23.41
N THR A 166 17.92 35.92 22.33
CA THR A 166 19.07 35.07 21.95
C THR A 166 20.38 35.43 22.67
N THR A 167 21.29 34.47 22.95
CA THR A 167 22.76 34.55 22.67
C THR A 167 23.52 33.23 22.89
N MET A 168 24.69 33.09 22.25
CA MET A 168 25.40 31.85 21.85
C MET A 168 26.68 31.49 22.65
N ASN A 169 27.13 30.21 22.47
CA ASN A 169 28.48 29.58 22.61
C ASN A 169 29.07 29.44 24.04
N GLU A 170 29.56 28.30 24.58
CA GLU A 170 30.52 27.23 24.18
C GLU A 170 30.55 26.19 25.37
N PRO A 171 31.44 25.17 25.52
CA PRO A 171 31.91 24.03 24.71
C PRO A 171 31.24 22.68 25.06
N LYS A 172 31.49 21.62 24.26
CA LYS A 172 30.91 20.26 24.33
C LYS A 172 31.09 19.57 25.71
N THR A 173 30.04 19.59 26.52
CA THR A 173 29.85 18.75 27.71
C THR A 173 29.14 17.43 27.34
N PRO A 174 29.36 16.34 28.12
CA PRO A 174 28.73 15.06 27.88
C PRO A 174 27.21 15.19 28.04
N PHE A 175 26.46 14.56 27.13
CA PHE A 175 25.01 14.65 27.00
C PHE A 175 24.29 14.60 28.35
N SER A 176 23.71 15.72 28.79
CA SER A 176 22.81 15.76 29.95
C SER A 176 21.42 15.30 29.50
N MET A 177 20.79 14.40 30.25
CA MET A 177 19.39 13.97 30.00
C MET A 177 18.41 15.15 29.90
N ASP A 178 18.73 16.30 30.48
CA ASP A 178 17.91 17.52 30.48
C ASP A 178 17.79 18.20 29.10
N ASP A 179 18.66 17.86 28.14
CA ASP A 179 18.67 18.48 26.81
C ASP A 179 17.74 17.79 25.80
N LEU A 180 17.22 16.59 26.11
CA LEU A 180 16.39 15.82 25.20
C LEU A 180 15.09 16.56 24.78
N PRO A 181 14.32 17.21 25.67
CA PRO A 181 13.14 17.98 25.26
C PRO A 181 13.47 19.13 24.32
N ARG A 182 14.64 19.78 24.49
CA ARG A 182 15.12 20.85 23.60
C ARG A 182 15.43 20.29 22.21
N ILE A 183 16.14 19.15 22.15
CA ILE A 183 16.49 18.47 20.90
C ILE A 183 15.23 18.03 20.15
N LEU A 184 14.29 17.37 20.83
CA LEU A 184 13.01 16.97 20.23
C LEU A 184 12.18 18.18 19.77
N GLY A 185 12.20 19.27 20.52
CA GLY A 185 11.58 20.54 20.11
C GLY A 185 12.16 21.10 18.82
N ASN A 186 13.49 21.01 18.63
CA ASN A 186 14.14 21.45 17.39
C ASN A 186 13.85 20.50 16.21
N ILE A 187 13.88 19.19 16.43
CA ILE A 187 13.50 18.19 15.42
C ILE A 187 12.05 18.41 14.96
N SER A 188 11.13 18.65 15.91
CA SER A 188 9.72 18.94 15.61
C SER A 188 9.58 20.16 14.68
N LYS A 189 10.36 21.23 14.92
CA LYS A 189 10.39 22.41 14.04
C LYS A 189 10.92 22.13 12.64
N MET A 190 11.66 21.05 12.39
CA MET A 190 12.11 20.68 11.05
C MET A 190 11.03 19.97 10.21
N TYR A 191 10.02 19.41 10.89
CA TYR A 191 8.84 18.75 10.32
C TYR A 191 7.62 19.68 10.23
N GLN A 192 7.83 20.93 9.81
CA GLN A 192 6.73 21.91 9.60
C GLN A 192 5.76 21.50 8.49
N THR A 193 6.22 20.70 7.53
CA THR A 193 5.43 20.29 6.37
C THR A 193 5.19 18.78 6.42
N GLU A 194 3.93 18.39 6.14
CA GLU A 194 3.47 17.00 6.24
C GLU A 194 4.11 16.06 5.21
N ASP A 195 4.61 16.60 4.10
CA ASP A 195 5.31 15.87 3.03
C ASP A 195 6.64 15.27 3.49
N LYS A 196 7.25 15.77 4.56
CA LYS A 196 8.47 15.18 5.13
C LYS A 196 8.21 13.96 5.99
N LYS A 197 6.98 13.79 6.47
CA LYS A 197 6.62 12.67 7.35
C LYS A 197 6.42 11.41 6.51
N TYR A 198 6.76 10.27 7.11
CA TYR A 198 6.48 8.96 6.55
C TYR A 198 5.06 8.55 6.88
N ASN A 199 4.26 8.25 5.87
CA ASN A 199 2.88 7.79 6.04
C ASN A 199 2.72 6.26 5.99
N GLY A 200 3.76 5.50 5.61
CA GLY A 200 3.62 4.07 5.29
C GLY A 200 3.44 3.86 3.79
N TRP A 201 2.21 3.59 3.39
CA TRP A 201 1.87 3.28 1.99
C TRP A 201 2.14 4.44 1.03
N ASN A 202 2.80 4.14 -0.09
CA ASN A 202 3.18 5.09 -1.15
C ASN A 202 4.25 6.12 -0.77
N ASP A 203 4.97 5.90 0.32
CA ASP A 203 6.22 6.59 0.61
C ASP A 203 7.40 5.63 0.51
N SER A 204 8.60 6.18 0.28
CA SER A 204 9.85 5.41 0.40
C SER A 204 10.30 5.45 1.87
N LEU A 205 10.25 4.32 2.56
CA LEU A 205 10.71 4.22 3.95
C LEU A 205 12.17 4.61 4.04
N ASP A 206 13.03 4.06 3.17
CA ASP A 206 14.46 4.33 3.18
C ASP A 206 14.75 5.84 3.08
N TYR A 207 14.12 6.53 2.11
CA TYR A 207 14.31 7.96 1.91
C TYR A 207 13.85 8.80 3.11
N LYS A 208 12.69 8.47 3.70
CA LYS A 208 12.17 9.21 4.87
C LYS A 208 13.01 8.94 6.11
N MET A 209 13.47 7.71 6.30
CA MET A 209 14.30 7.33 7.43
C MET A 209 15.71 7.93 7.31
N GLU A 210 16.26 8.03 6.11
CA GLU A 210 17.51 8.76 5.85
C GLU A 210 17.37 10.23 6.21
N MET A 211 16.31 10.90 5.71
CA MET A 211 16.01 12.29 6.06
C MET A 211 15.85 12.48 7.59
N TYR A 212 15.20 11.53 8.27
CA TYR A 212 15.07 11.57 9.72
C TYR A 212 16.43 11.43 10.43
N LYS A 213 17.28 10.50 9.97
CA LYS A 213 18.64 10.30 10.49
C LYS A 213 19.47 11.59 10.34
N ASP A 214 19.41 12.23 9.17
CA ASP A 214 20.09 13.52 8.92
C ASP A 214 19.60 14.63 9.86
N ILE A 215 18.28 14.74 10.06
CA ILE A 215 17.70 15.71 11.00
C ILE A 215 18.17 15.43 12.43
N CYS A 216 18.23 14.17 12.85
CA CYS A 216 18.78 13.78 14.14
C CYS A 216 20.25 14.18 14.28
N ASP A 217 21.07 13.96 13.26
CA ASP A 217 22.49 14.28 13.25
C ASP A 217 22.75 15.79 13.32
N ILE A 218 22.00 16.59 12.55
CA ILE A 218 22.04 18.06 12.62
C ILE A 218 21.74 18.56 14.05
N ASN A 219 20.80 17.91 14.73
CA ASN A 219 20.37 18.29 16.08
C ASN A 219 21.15 17.56 17.19
N GLN A 220 22.20 16.82 16.85
CA GLN A 220 23.04 16.06 17.79
C GLN A 220 22.23 15.10 18.69
N CYS A 221 21.18 14.49 18.13
CA CYS A 221 20.35 13.51 18.82
C CYS A 221 21.12 12.18 18.95
N PRO A 222 21.34 11.67 20.19
CA PRO A 222 22.00 10.40 20.40
C PRO A 222 21.29 9.22 19.74
N LEU A 223 22.05 8.21 19.30
CA LEU A 223 21.52 7.02 18.62
C LEU A 223 20.48 6.27 19.46
N ASP A 224 20.72 6.15 20.77
CA ASP A 224 19.82 5.51 21.73
C ASP A 224 18.50 6.28 21.96
N ARG A 225 18.46 7.55 21.56
CA ARG A 225 17.29 8.45 21.71
C ARG A 225 16.54 8.71 20.41
N ARG A 226 16.99 8.17 19.27
CA ARG A 226 16.29 8.31 17.99
C ARG A 226 14.89 7.67 18.01
N MET A 227 14.67 6.64 18.82
CA MET A 227 13.33 6.08 18.99
C MET A 227 12.33 7.10 19.59
N ASP A 228 12.80 7.97 20.49
CA ASP A 228 11.95 8.97 21.16
C ASP A 228 11.45 10.04 20.19
N GLY A 229 12.30 10.43 19.23
CA GLY A 229 11.98 11.43 18.21
C GLY A 229 11.28 10.88 16.97
N LEU A 230 11.30 9.56 16.75
CA LEU A 230 10.77 8.95 15.53
C LEU A 230 9.29 9.29 15.31
N ILE A 231 8.51 9.40 16.38
CA ILE A 231 7.09 9.78 16.34
C ILE A 231 6.82 11.10 15.58
N LEU A 232 7.78 12.04 15.58
CA LEU A 232 7.67 13.35 14.93
C LEU A 232 7.80 13.25 13.41
N ALA A 233 8.47 12.21 12.93
CA ALA A 233 8.69 11.93 11.52
C ALA A 233 7.59 11.05 10.89
N LEU A 234 6.55 10.69 11.65
CA LEU A 234 5.52 9.76 11.22
C LEU A 234 4.16 10.44 11.04
N LYS A 235 3.38 9.90 10.12
CA LYS A 235 1.99 10.20 9.88
C LYS A 235 1.20 8.89 9.84
N GLU A 236 -0.11 8.96 10.06
CA GLU A 236 -0.98 7.80 9.88
C GLU A 236 -0.92 7.28 8.43
N PRO A 237 -0.96 5.95 8.22
CA PRO A 237 -1.07 4.87 9.23
C PRO A 237 0.23 4.47 9.97
N ALA A 238 1.42 4.81 9.49
CA ALA A 238 2.69 4.40 10.13
C ALA A 238 2.83 4.83 11.59
N LEU A 239 2.25 5.98 11.93
CA LEU A 239 2.19 6.48 13.30
C LEU A 239 1.37 5.57 14.25
N GLY A 240 0.27 4.98 13.76
CA GLY A 240 -0.52 4.01 14.51
C GLY A 240 0.28 2.75 14.83
N GLU A 241 0.94 2.18 13.82
CA GLU A 241 1.81 1.00 13.97
C GLU A 241 2.95 1.26 14.97
N PHE A 242 3.57 2.44 14.89
CA PHE A 242 4.59 2.86 15.83
C PHE A 242 4.09 2.85 17.28
N ARG A 243 2.92 3.46 17.53
CA ARG A 243 2.36 3.55 18.90
C ARG A 243 2.04 2.18 19.47
N ALA A 244 1.59 1.24 18.63
CA ALA A 244 1.26 -0.11 19.04
C ALA A 244 2.49 -0.91 19.48
N HIS A 245 3.61 -0.80 18.76
CA HIS A 245 4.76 -1.69 18.94
C HIS A 245 6.00 -1.03 19.59
N ARG A 246 6.04 0.30 19.77
CA ARG A 246 7.24 1.01 20.31
C ARG A 246 7.67 0.59 21.71
N HIS A 247 6.79 -0.06 22.47
CA HIS A 247 7.06 -0.52 23.84
C HIS A 247 7.17 -2.05 23.92
N ASP A 248 7.17 -2.74 22.78
CA ASP A 248 7.35 -4.19 22.76
C ASP A 248 8.74 -4.57 23.27
N VAL A 249 8.79 -5.70 23.98
CA VAL A 249 10.03 -6.18 24.60
C VAL A 249 11.08 -6.43 23.51
N GLY A 250 12.23 -5.77 23.62
CA GLY A 250 13.33 -5.88 22.66
C GLY A 250 13.16 -5.05 21.39
N MET A 251 12.09 -4.24 21.29
CA MET A 251 11.93 -3.32 20.16
C MET A 251 13.02 -2.24 20.19
N THR A 252 13.76 -2.13 19.08
CA THR A 252 14.80 -1.12 18.88
C THR A 252 14.41 -0.17 17.75
N PHE A 253 15.15 0.93 17.58
CA PHE A 253 14.95 1.84 16.46
C PHE A 253 15.04 1.13 15.09
N GLU A 254 16.09 0.34 14.87
CA GLU A 254 16.24 -0.44 13.64
C GLU A 254 15.22 -1.60 13.55
N GLY A 255 14.83 -2.18 14.69
CA GLY A 255 13.72 -3.14 14.76
C GLY A 255 12.39 -2.54 14.27
N MET A 256 12.09 -1.30 14.67
CA MET A 256 10.90 -0.58 14.23
C MET A 256 10.94 -0.22 12.74
N ILE A 257 12.10 0.17 12.20
CA ILE A 257 12.25 0.39 10.76
C ILE A 257 11.99 -0.92 10.00
N ASN A 258 12.53 -2.04 10.46
CA ASN A 258 12.27 -3.35 9.86
C ASN A 258 10.80 -3.77 9.98
N HIS A 259 10.14 -3.44 11.09
CA HIS A 259 8.70 -3.63 11.26
C HIS A 259 7.92 -2.84 10.21
N PHE A 260 8.19 -1.54 10.05
CA PHE A 260 7.56 -0.74 8.99
C PHE A 260 7.82 -1.29 7.59
N ARG A 261 9.03 -1.77 7.33
CA ARG A 261 9.35 -2.40 6.04
C ARG A 261 8.49 -3.65 5.80
N GLY A 262 8.29 -4.47 6.82
CA GLY A 262 7.39 -5.62 6.77
C GLY A 262 5.91 -5.24 6.59
N CYS A 263 5.47 -4.17 7.23
CA CYS A 263 4.08 -3.70 7.16
C CYS A 263 3.74 -3.03 5.82
N TYR A 264 4.66 -2.26 5.24
CA TYR A 264 4.36 -1.32 4.15
C TYR A 264 5.16 -1.56 2.86
N GLU A 265 6.34 -2.17 2.94
CA GLU A 265 7.24 -2.40 1.80
C GLU A 265 7.43 -3.89 1.50
N GLY A 266 6.33 -4.64 1.57
CA GLY A 266 6.28 -6.05 1.15
C GLY A 266 6.66 -6.23 -0.33
N ILE A 267 6.78 -7.49 -0.76
CA ILE A 267 7.18 -7.83 -2.13
C ILE A 267 6.22 -7.22 -3.16
N ASP A 268 4.92 -7.15 -2.86
CA ASP A 268 3.92 -6.54 -3.75
C ASP A 268 4.07 -5.04 -3.89
N PHE A 269 4.41 -4.34 -2.80
CA PHE A 269 4.75 -2.93 -2.88
C PHE A 269 5.97 -2.73 -3.78
N LYS A 270 7.04 -3.52 -3.59
CA LYS A 270 8.23 -3.45 -4.43
C LYS A 270 7.93 -3.74 -5.91
N ARG A 271 7.09 -4.74 -6.20
CA ARG A 271 6.67 -5.11 -7.56
C ARG A 271 5.81 -4.01 -8.20
N SER A 272 4.84 -3.48 -7.45
CA SER A 272 3.97 -2.38 -7.87
C SER A 272 4.76 -1.09 -8.13
N GLU A 273 5.69 -0.73 -7.24
CA GLU A 273 6.57 0.43 -7.44
C GLU A 273 7.44 0.27 -8.68
N LEU A 274 7.97 -0.93 -8.93
CA LEU A 274 8.73 -1.26 -10.14
C LEU A 274 7.87 -1.19 -11.41
N GLN A 275 6.65 -1.74 -11.38
CA GLN A 275 5.73 -1.68 -12.52
C GLN A 275 5.27 -0.24 -12.81
N ALA A 276 4.98 0.54 -11.77
CA ALA A 276 4.67 1.95 -11.90
C ALA A 276 5.86 2.71 -12.51
N TRP A 277 7.09 2.39 -12.10
CA TRP A 277 8.29 2.94 -12.72
C TRP A 277 8.43 2.53 -14.19
N HIS A 278 8.13 1.28 -14.56
CA HIS A 278 8.09 0.80 -15.95
C HIS A 278 6.96 1.40 -16.80
N THR A 279 5.91 1.93 -16.17
CA THR A 279 4.79 2.56 -16.87
C THR A 279 5.09 4.01 -17.28
N ILE A 280 5.99 4.69 -16.56
CA ILE A 280 6.40 6.08 -16.87
C ILE A 280 7.07 6.15 -18.24
N SER A 281 6.40 6.69 -19.26
CA SER A 281 6.97 6.82 -20.61
C SER A 281 6.91 8.27 -21.08
N TYR A 282 7.79 8.64 -22.01
CA TYR A 282 7.72 9.96 -22.63
C TYR A 282 6.37 10.19 -23.30
N LYS A 283 5.80 9.14 -23.92
CA LYS A 283 4.46 9.18 -24.52
C LYS A 283 3.40 9.58 -23.49
N LEU A 284 3.36 8.90 -22.34
CA LEU A 284 2.44 9.22 -21.25
C LEU A 284 2.62 10.66 -20.74
N ILE A 285 3.86 11.07 -20.50
CA ILE A 285 4.16 12.44 -20.05
C ILE A 285 3.72 13.48 -21.09
N LYS A 286 3.94 13.22 -22.38
CA LYS A 286 3.53 14.12 -23.46
C LYS A 286 2.02 14.23 -23.59
N GLU A 287 1.30 13.11 -23.45
CA GLU A 287 -0.17 13.08 -23.43
C GLU A 287 -0.75 13.86 -22.23
N GLN A 288 -0.11 13.81 -21.08
CA GLN A 288 -0.49 14.55 -19.87
C GLN A 288 -0.06 16.03 -19.91
N ASN A 289 0.89 16.39 -20.77
CA ASN A 289 1.48 17.73 -20.85
C ASN A 289 1.48 18.28 -22.29
N GLN A 290 0.33 18.20 -22.97
CA GLN A 290 0.21 18.60 -24.38
C GLN A 290 0.62 20.06 -24.64
N ASN A 291 0.43 20.93 -23.65
CA ASN A 291 0.72 22.36 -23.73
C ASN A 291 2.21 22.70 -23.54
N LYS A 292 3.05 21.72 -23.15
CA LYS A 292 4.47 21.94 -22.87
C LYS A 292 5.35 21.58 -24.07
N PRO A 293 6.47 22.29 -24.27
CA PRO A 293 7.42 21.94 -25.31
C PRO A 293 8.05 20.56 -25.05
N PRO A 294 8.46 19.82 -26.11
CA PRO A 294 9.11 18.51 -25.98
C PRO A 294 10.27 18.47 -24.98
N SER A 295 11.12 19.50 -24.98
CA SER A 295 12.26 19.61 -24.05
C SER A 295 11.83 19.64 -22.58
N GLU A 296 10.75 20.34 -22.25
CA GLU A 296 10.22 20.38 -20.89
C GLU A 296 9.57 19.04 -20.51
N CYS A 297 8.94 18.35 -21.46
CA CYS A 297 8.43 16.99 -21.23
C CYS A 297 9.56 15.99 -20.91
N VAL A 298 10.76 16.15 -21.48
CA VAL A 298 11.94 15.33 -21.13
C VAL A 298 12.38 15.60 -19.69
N VAL A 299 12.42 16.85 -19.25
CA VAL A 299 12.77 17.19 -17.86
C VAL A 299 11.76 16.56 -16.89
N ILE A 300 10.46 16.69 -17.17
CA ILE A 300 9.41 16.09 -16.34
C ILE A 300 9.53 14.56 -16.29
N LEU A 301 9.88 13.92 -17.42
CA LEU A 301 10.12 12.48 -17.46
C LEU A 301 11.26 12.06 -16.54
N VAL A 302 12.39 12.76 -16.62
CA VAL A 302 13.57 12.47 -15.79
C VAL A 302 13.25 12.67 -14.31
N ASP A 303 12.56 13.75 -13.96
CA ASP A 303 12.15 14.04 -12.59
C ASP A 303 11.17 12.97 -12.05
N ALA A 304 10.18 12.56 -12.85
CA ALA A 304 9.24 11.52 -12.46
C ALA A 304 9.93 10.17 -12.24
N LEU A 305 10.84 9.78 -13.14
CA LEU A 305 11.61 8.54 -13.01
C LEU A 305 12.53 8.59 -11.78
N ASN A 306 13.19 9.72 -11.51
CA ASN A 306 14.07 9.90 -10.35
C ASN A 306 13.31 9.95 -9.02
N ALA A 307 12.13 10.56 -9.00
CA ALA A 307 11.27 10.56 -7.82
C ALA A 307 10.85 9.14 -7.46
N LYS A 308 10.43 8.36 -8.47
CA LYS A 308 10.01 6.96 -8.28
C LYS A 308 11.19 6.02 -8.02
N ARG A 309 12.40 6.30 -8.54
CA ARG A 309 13.62 5.51 -8.29
C ARG A 309 13.88 5.31 -6.79
N ARG A 310 13.53 6.28 -5.95
CA ARG A 310 13.81 6.26 -4.50
C ARG A 310 12.99 5.22 -3.73
N SER A 311 11.85 4.77 -4.25
CA SER A 311 11.01 3.73 -3.63
C SER A 311 11.31 2.31 -4.14
N LEU A 312 12.18 2.17 -5.15
CA LEU A 312 12.54 0.86 -5.71
C LEU A 312 13.53 0.12 -4.81
N ASP A 313 13.71 -1.17 -5.04
CA ASP A 313 14.77 -1.94 -4.40
C ASP A 313 16.17 -1.36 -4.73
N PRO A 314 17.15 -1.39 -3.79
CA PRO A 314 18.49 -0.84 -4.02
C PRO A 314 19.15 -1.30 -5.33
N SER A 315 18.91 -2.55 -5.75
CA SER A 315 19.41 -3.10 -7.02
C SER A 315 18.93 -2.32 -8.27
N GLN A 316 17.77 -1.66 -8.19
CA GLN A 316 17.15 -0.89 -9.28
C GLN A 316 17.44 0.61 -9.18
N ARG A 317 18.17 1.06 -8.15
CA ARG A 317 18.51 2.48 -7.95
C ARG A 317 19.81 2.90 -8.67
N THR A 318 20.49 1.97 -9.32
CA THR A 318 21.78 2.23 -9.99
C THR A 318 21.63 3.15 -11.20
N ASP A 319 22.72 3.81 -11.58
CA ASP A 319 22.73 4.67 -12.76
C ASP A 319 22.56 3.87 -14.06
N ASP A 320 23.07 2.63 -14.10
CA ASP A 320 22.86 1.70 -15.24
C ASP A 320 21.38 1.33 -15.40
N ALA A 321 20.68 1.05 -14.28
CA ALA A 321 19.24 0.78 -14.30
C ALA A 321 18.47 2.01 -14.76
N MET A 322 18.86 3.21 -14.31
CA MET A 322 18.25 4.47 -14.74
C MET A 322 18.49 4.75 -16.23
N HIS A 323 19.70 4.52 -16.74
CA HIS A 323 20.03 4.68 -18.16
C HIS A 323 19.20 3.73 -19.04
N THR A 324 19.16 2.45 -18.67
CA THR A 324 18.33 1.44 -19.34
C THR A 324 16.86 1.83 -19.32
N ARG A 325 16.39 2.34 -18.17
CA ARG A 325 15.01 2.78 -18.02
C ARG A 325 14.67 3.97 -18.90
N LEU A 326 15.51 5.00 -18.93
CA LEU A 326 15.33 6.19 -19.78
C LEU A 326 15.28 5.80 -21.25
N THR A 327 16.18 4.92 -21.68
CA THR A 327 16.20 4.34 -23.03
C THR A 327 14.86 3.68 -23.36
N ASN A 328 14.35 2.84 -22.46
CA ASN A 328 13.07 2.16 -22.63
C ASN A 328 11.86 3.13 -22.59
N ALA A 329 11.91 4.17 -21.76
CA ALA A 329 10.84 5.17 -21.63
C ALA A 329 10.65 6.01 -22.91
N CYS A 330 11.74 6.16 -23.67
CA CYS A 330 11.79 6.90 -24.93
C CYS A 330 11.76 5.97 -26.17
N TRP A 331 11.68 4.65 -25.97
CA TRP A 331 11.69 3.67 -27.05
C TRP A 331 10.47 3.81 -27.97
N LYS A 332 10.66 3.62 -29.28
CA LYS A 332 9.66 3.81 -30.36
C LYS A 332 9.17 5.25 -30.57
N ILE A 333 9.86 6.25 -30.02
CA ILE A 333 9.59 7.65 -30.32
C ILE A 333 10.59 8.14 -31.38
N PRO A 334 10.14 8.51 -32.60
CA PRO A 334 11.00 8.87 -33.71
C PRO A 334 12.06 9.93 -33.38
N GLU A 335 11.67 10.91 -32.57
CA GLU A 335 12.50 12.05 -32.17
C GLU A 335 13.73 11.66 -31.33
N PHE A 336 13.68 10.50 -30.66
CA PHE A 336 14.79 10.00 -29.82
C PHE A 336 15.60 8.89 -30.49
N GLN A 337 15.17 8.34 -31.63
CA GLN A 337 15.84 7.19 -32.26
C GLN A 337 17.30 7.47 -32.62
N SER A 338 17.63 8.68 -33.08
CA SER A 338 19.01 9.06 -33.41
C SER A 338 19.92 9.13 -32.18
N ALA A 339 19.41 9.62 -31.06
CA ALA A 339 20.14 9.73 -29.80
C ALA A 339 20.29 8.37 -29.08
N LEU A 340 19.28 7.50 -29.16
CA LEU A 340 19.27 6.18 -28.55
C LEU A 340 20.05 5.11 -29.35
N SER A 341 20.29 5.36 -30.65
CA SER A 341 21.06 4.46 -31.52
C SER A 341 22.56 4.79 -31.54
N ALA A 342 22.97 5.89 -30.90
CA ALA A 342 24.38 6.23 -30.76
C ALA A 342 24.99 5.37 -29.64
N PRO A 343 26.05 4.58 -29.92
CA PRO A 343 26.73 3.85 -28.86
C PRO A 343 27.34 4.84 -27.88
N SER A 344 27.22 4.54 -26.58
CA SER A 344 27.87 5.28 -25.51
C SER A 344 29.35 5.44 -25.84
N CYS A 345 29.81 6.67 -26.08
CA CYS A 345 31.23 6.97 -26.21
C CYS A 345 31.92 6.98 -24.85
#